data_AF-A0A7C9BXP3-F1
#
_entry.id   AF-A0A7C9BXP3-F1
#
_cell.length_a   1.000
_cell.length_b   1.000
_cell.length_c   1.000
_cell.angle_alpha   90.00
_cell.angle_beta   90.00
_cell.angle_gamma   90.00
#
_symmetry.space_group_name_H-M   'P 1'
#
loop_
_entity.id
_entity.type
_entity.pdbx_description
1 polymer ?
#
loop_
_entity_poly.entity_id
_entity_poly.type
_entity_poly.pdbx_seq_one_letter_code
_entity_poly.pdbx_strand_id
1 'polypeptide(L)'
;MLQRLSEKTPFNWIGRTGPDAIAQTMSNWGDGSRAVVFGSRGDEVGHFSNVVNQGGTIRFLDGQTGKPTNLSDGYTQWFILRTDK
;
A
#
# COMPACT_ATOMS: atom_id res chain seq x y z
N MET A 1 4.93 22.84 31.41
CA MET A 1 3.89 22.33 30.51
C MET A 1 4.38 22.57 29.09
N LEU A 2 4.90 21.56 28.40
CA LEU A 2 5.34 21.67 27.01
C LEU A 2 4.48 20.71 26.19
N GLN A 3 3.59 21.29 25.38
CA GLN A 3 2.78 20.55 24.42
C GLN A 3 3.69 20.12 23.28
N ARG A 4 4.09 18.84 23.26
CA ARG A 4 4.70 18.23 22.07
C ARG A 4 3.64 18.26 20.97
N LEU A 5 3.82 19.17 20.02
CA LEU A 5 3.15 19.10 18.72
C LEU A 5 3.47 17.72 18.15
N SER A 6 2.43 16.94 17.83
CA SER A 6 2.61 15.61 17.26
C SER A 6 3.41 15.73 15.97
N GLU A 7 4.59 15.12 15.96
CA GLU A 7 5.35 14.87 14.74
C GLU A 7 4.47 13.99 13.84
N LYS A 8 3.63 14.61 13.01
CA LYS A 8 3.03 13.91 11.88
C LYS A 8 4.19 13.59 10.96
N THR A 9 4.66 12.35 11.02
CA THR A 9 5.57 11.81 10.02
C THR A 9 4.98 12.10 8.64
N PRO A 10 5.76 12.68 7.70
CA PRO A 10 5.23 13.19 6.43
C PRO A 10 4.63 12.09 5.53
N PHE A 11 4.84 10.83 5.88
CA PHE A 11 4.30 9.66 5.17
C PHE A 11 3.69 8.70 6.19
N ASN A 12 2.36 8.73 6.31
CA ASN A 12 1.63 7.79 7.17
C ASN A 12 1.50 6.44 6.46
N TRP A 13 2.61 5.70 6.38
CA TRP A 13 2.60 4.30 5.98
C TRP A 13 1.78 3.49 6.96
N ILE A 14 0.86 2.68 6.44
CA ILE A 14 0.01 1.84 7.27
C ILE A 14 0.41 0.37 7.07
N GLY A 15 0.82 -0.29 8.16
CA GLY A 15 1.11 -1.73 8.15
C GLY A 15 -0.15 -2.58 7.94
N ARG A 16 -0.02 -3.65 7.16
CA ARG A 16 -1.08 -4.62 6.88
C ARG A 16 -0.56 -6.04 6.97
N THR A 17 -1.46 -6.98 7.26
CA THR A 17 -1.14 -8.40 7.41
C THR A 17 -0.96 -9.12 6.07
N GLY A 18 -1.35 -8.49 4.96
CA GLY A 18 -1.26 -9.08 3.63
C GLY A 18 -2.02 -8.27 2.56
N PRO A 19 -2.01 -8.77 1.31
CA PRO A 19 -2.71 -8.13 0.19
C PRO A 19 -4.21 -7.98 0.40
N ASP A 20 -4.87 -8.95 1.04
CA ASP A 20 -6.32 -8.89 1.31
C ASP A 20 -6.66 -7.73 2.26
N ALA A 21 -5.83 -7.51 3.29
CA ALA A 21 -5.99 -6.39 4.20
C ALA A 21 -5.71 -5.03 3.53
N ILE A 22 -4.83 -5.01 2.52
CA ILE A 22 -4.65 -3.86 1.63
C ILE A 22 -5.90 -3.65 0.76
N ALA A 23 -6.44 -4.71 0.15
CA ALA A 23 -7.63 -4.63 -0.69
C ALA A 23 -8.85 -4.13 0.12
N GLN A 24 -9.01 -4.60 1.35
CA GLN A 24 -10.04 -4.08 2.26
C GLN A 24 -9.81 -2.60 2.59
N THR A 25 -8.56 -2.17 2.77
CA THR A 25 -8.23 -0.75 3.00
C THR A 25 -8.61 0.11 1.79
N MET A 26 -8.31 -0.35 0.58
CA MET A 26 -8.67 0.33 -0.67
C MET A 26 -10.18 0.35 -0.90
N SER A 27 -10.88 -0.74 -0.54
CA SER A 27 -12.34 -0.80 -0.57
C SER A 27 -12.95 0.25 0.37
N ASN A 28 -12.45 0.34 1.60
CA ASN A 28 -12.89 1.34 2.59
C ASN A 28 -12.58 2.78 2.17
N TRP A 29 -11.52 3.01 1.39
CA TRP A 29 -11.21 4.33 0.84
C TRP A 29 -12.09 4.73 -0.34
N GLY A 30 -12.85 3.80 -0.91
CA GLY A 30 -13.82 4.04 -1.95
C GLY A 30 -13.22 4.09 -3.35
N ASP A 31 -14.12 4.23 -4.32
CA ASP A 31 -13.80 4.32 -5.74
C ASP A 31 -12.85 5.50 -6.04
N GLY A 32 -11.97 5.30 -7.02
CA GLY A 32 -10.95 6.27 -7.43
C GLY A 32 -9.75 6.37 -6.49
N SER A 33 -9.75 5.69 -5.34
CA SER A 33 -8.63 5.72 -4.41
C SER A 33 -7.36 5.11 -5.01
N ARG A 34 -6.21 5.70 -4.70
CA ARG A 34 -4.89 5.30 -5.22
C ARG A 34 -3.88 5.24 -4.09
N ALA A 35 -3.01 4.24 -4.15
CA ALA A 35 -1.95 4.07 -3.18
C ALA A 35 -0.70 3.45 -3.81
N VAL A 36 0.39 3.54 -3.07
CA VAL A 36 1.59 2.71 -3.27
C VAL A 36 1.64 1.68 -2.16
N VAL A 37 1.99 0.45 -2.52
CA VAL A 37 2.19 -0.69 -1.61
C VAL A 37 3.66 -1.04 -1.63
N PHE A 38 4.21 -1.32 -0.45
CA PHE A 38 5.52 -1.95 -0.30
C PHE A 38 5.34 -3.36 0.27
N GLY A 39 5.82 -4.36 -0.47
CA GLY A 39 6.00 -5.73 0.00
C GLY A 39 7.47 -5.96 0.36
N SER A 40 7.76 -6.22 1.64
CA SER A 40 9.11 -6.49 2.15
C SER A 40 9.40 -7.98 2.17
N ARG A 41 10.67 -8.35 1.95
CA ARG A 41 11.21 -9.70 2.14
C ARG A 41 12.25 -9.73 3.27
N GLY A 42 12.05 -8.91 4.31
CA GLY A 42 13.04 -8.71 5.38
C GLY A 42 14.23 -7.90 4.88
N ASP A 43 15.43 -8.47 5.00
CA ASP A 43 16.69 -7.82 4.59
C ASP A 43 16.98 -7.93 3.08
N GLU A 44 16.11 -8.59 2.32
CA GLU A 44 16.20 -8.69 0.87
C GLU A 44 15.51 -7.52 0.16
N VAL A 45 15.80 -7.37 -1.14
CA VAL A 45 15.11 -6.41 -2.01
C VAL A 45 13.62 -6.69 -2.00
N GLY A 46 12.83 -5.74 -1.51
CA GLY A 46 11.37 -5.78 -1.58
C GLY A 46 10.82 -5.36 -2.94
N HIS A 47 9.53 -5.02 -3.00
CA HIS A 47 8.91 -4.55 -4.22
C HIS A 47 7.84 -3.50 -3.93
N PHE A 48 7.77 -2.50 -4.81
CA PHE A 48 6.72 -1.49 -4.77
C PHE A 48 5.70 -1.76 -5.88
N SER A 49 4.42 -1.58 -5.54
CA SER A 49 3.32 -1.71 -6.49
C SER A 49 2.36 -0.54 -6.34
N ASN A 50 1.75 -0.13 -7.44
CA ASN A 50 0.59 0.73 -7.38
C ASN A 50 -0.64 -0.12 -7.03
N VAL A 51 -1.57 0.46 -6.30
CA VAL A 51 -2.89 -0.14 -6.09
C VAL A 51 -3.96 0.92 -6.30
N VAL A 52 -5.03 0.53 -7.02
CA VAL A 52 -6.15 1.41 -7.34
C VAL A 52 -7.47 0.72 -7.03
N ASN A 53 -8.43 1.47 -6.53
CA ASN A 53 -9.84 1.08 -6.54
C ASN A 53 -10.49 1.69 -7.79
N GLN A 54 -10.83 0.85 -8.76
CA GLN A 54 -11.39 1.29 -10.04
C GLN A 54 -12.78 0.65 -10.22
N GLY A 55 -13.81 1.43 -9.94
CA GLY A 55 -15.21 1.02 -9.97
C GLY A 55 -15.53 -0.07 -8.94
N GLY A 56 -14.89 -0.05 -7.76
CA GLY A 56 -15.03 -1.09 -6.73
C GLY A 56 -14.13 -2.32 -6.94
N THR A 57 -13.44 -2.43 -8.08
CA THR A 57 -12.45 -3.49 -8.30
C THR A 57 -11.07 -3.02 -7.87
N ILE A 58 -10.47 -3.72 -6.91
CA ILE A 58 -9.10 -3.44 -6.46
C ILE A 58 -8.10 -4.08 -7.42
N ARG A 59 -7.20 -3.28 -7.96
CA ARG A 59 -6.15 -3.73 -8.90
C ARG A 59 -4.78 -3.36 -8.36
N PHE A 60 -3.92 -4.37 -8.22
CA PHE A 60 -2.49 -4.20 -7.92
C PHE A 60 -1.72 -4.24 -9.24
N LEU A 61 -0.89 -3.23 -9.46
CA LEU A 61 -0.19 -2.99 -10.72
C LEU A 61 1.30 -2.87 -10.44
N ASP A 62 2.08 -3.64 -11.20
CA ASP A 62 3.53 -3.49 -11.25
C ASP A 62 3.88 -2.45 -12.31
N GLY A 63 4.33 -1.28 -11.83
CA GLY A 63 4.71 -0.17 -12.70
C GLY A 63 5.94 -0.44 -13.57
N GLN A 64 6.78 -1.44 -13.23
CA GLN A 64 7.96 -1.78 -14.03
C GLN A 64 7.60 -2.65 -15.23
N THR A 65 6.57 -3.49 -15.11
CA THR A 65 6.18 -4.46 -16.15
C THR A 65 4.89 -4.12 -16.87
N GLY A 66 4.08 -3.21 -16.32
CA GLY A 66 2.74 -2.88 -16.83
C GLY A 66 1.72 -4.01 -16.65
N LYS A 67 2.02 -4.99 -15.79
CA LYS A 67 1.20 -6.19 -15.53
C LYS A 67 0.65 -6.17 -14.10
N PRO A 68 -0.28 -7.09 -13.76
CA PRO A 68 -0.67 -7.30 -12.37
C PRO A 68 0.55 -7.68 -11.51
N THR A 69 0.66 -7.11 -10.32
CA THR A 69 1.70 -7.47 -9.35
C THR A 69 1.58 -8.93 -8.94
N ASN A 70 2.69 -9.68 -8.92
CA ASN A 70 2.74 -10.97 -8.25
C ASN A 70 2.78 -10.76 -6.73
N LEU A 71 1.64 -10.93 -6.06
CA LEU A 71 1.49 -10.72 -4.62
C LEU A 71 2.00 -11.89 -3.76
N SER A 72 2.35 -13.02 -4.38
CA SER A 72 2.79 -14.24 -3.70
C SER A 72 4.31 -14.46 -3.81
N ASP A 73 5.06 -13.42 -4.16
CA ASP A 73 6.51 -13.47 -4.40
C ASP A 73 7.33 -13.37 -3.10
N GLY A 74 6.96 -14.16 -2.08
CA GLY A 74 7.75 -14.31 -0.84
C GLY A 74 7.69 -13.16 0.17
N TYR A 75 6.77 -12.20 0.03
CA TYR A 75 6.69 -11.07 0.95
C TYR A 75 6.25 -11.47 2.36
N THR A 76 6.92 -10.90 3.36
CA THR A 76 6.69 -11.17 4.79
C THR A 76 6.06 -9.99 5.53
N GLN A 77 6.14 -8.77 4.99
CA GLN A 77 5.52 -7.57 5.57
C GLN A 77 4.93 -6.67 4.48
N TRP A 78 3.85 -5.99 4.81
CA TRP A 78 3.08 -5.19 3.86
C TRP A 78 2.79 -3.80 4.41
N PHE A 79 3.01 -2.78 3.59
CA PHE A 79 2.75 -1.39 3.94
C PHE A 79 2.01 -0.70 2.80
N ILE A 80 1.08 0.20 3.13
CA ILE A 80 0.34 1.00 2.15
C ILE A 80 0.45 2.48 2.46
N LEU A 81 0.64 3.29 1.42
CA LEU A 81 0.67 4.75 1.46
C LEU A 81 -0.37 5.30 0.48
N ARG A 82 -1.37 6.04 0.99
CA ARG A 82 -2.39 6.70 0.14
C ARG A 82 -1.78 7.86 -0.65
N THR A 83 -2.16 8.04 -1.91
CA THR A 83 -1.55 9.03 -2.83
C THR A 83 -2.56 9.89 -3.62
N ASP A 84 -3.86 9.75 -3.37
CA ASP A 84 -4.94 10.48 -4.05
C ASP A 84 -5.53 11.61 -3.21
N LYS A 85 -4.82 12.09 -2.18
CA LYS A 85 -5.23 13.21 -1.32
C LYS A 85 -4.23 14.33 -1.34
#